data_AF-A0A8T0PAA2-F1
#
_entry.id   AF-A0A8T0PAA2-F1
#
_cell.length_a   1.000
_cell.length_b   1.000
_cell.length_c   1.000
_cell.angle_alpha   90.00
_cell.angle_beta   90.00
_cell.angle_gamma   90.00
#
_symmetry.space_group_name_H-M   'P 1'
#
loop_
_entity.id
_entity.type
_entity.pdbx_description
1 polymer ?
#
loop_
_entity_poly.entity_id
_entity_poly.type
_entity_poly.pdbx_seq_one_letter_code
_entity_poly.pdbx_strand_id
1 'polypeptide(L)'
;MTSLSPSSSAGADSDQAQSKGIIAAMGMVRACMPVPLPALPAAAHSTGAAEKKPSRGGLRVLVLGGTGRVGWSTATALSKLRPDLRILIGGRNREKGKSLASKLGKRSEFVQVDIHDPSMLEAALYGADLVVHAAGPFQREDKCTVLEAAISTKTPYIDVCDDADYSWRAKGFHEQAKASGVPAIITAGICPGVSNVMAAELVHAARREKASEPERLRFFYYIAGSGGVGPTTLASSFLLLGEDVIVYNKGKERKLKPYSGSLNIDFGKGVGKKDVYLLNLPEVKSTFKILSVPTVSARFGSDPFFWNWGMHTFATFLPTESLRDKNKVLKLVELVDPIVRTIDVIAGECVAMRISRLCSSRIHFNNY
;
A
#
# COMPACT_ATOMS: atom_id res chain seq x y z
N MET A 1 -48.11 -33.92 -17.46
CA MET A 1 -47.18 -32.78 -17.67
C MET A 1 -47.07 -32.05 -16.34
N THR A 2 -46.11 -32.51 -15.51
CA THR A 2 -44.87 -31.78 -15.11
C THR A 2 -45.16 -30.68 -14.08
N SER A 3 -45.06 -30.91 -12.77
CA SER A 3 -43.83 -30.96 -11.93
C SER A 3 -42.93 -29.73 -12.09
N LEU A 4 -42.77 -28.94 -11.02
CA LEU A 4 -41.49 -28.56 -10.38
C LEU A 4 -41.63 -27.29 -9.53
N SER A 5 -41.32 -27.43 -8.24
CA SER A 5 -40.93 -26.34 -7.34
C SER A 5 -39.50 -25.87 -7.68
N PRO A 6 -39.16 -24.60 -7.40
CA PRO A 6 -37.91 -24.29 -6.68
C PRO A 6 -38.13 -23.20 -5.61
N SER A 7 -37.79 -23.43 -4.34
CA SER A 7 -36.46 -23.31 -3.69
C SER A 7 -36.10 -21.89 -3.23
N SER A 8 -35.98 -21.77 -1.91
CA SER A 8 -35.39 -20.71 -1.07
C SER A 8 -34.43 -19.72 -1.73
N SER A 9 -34.75 -18.42 -1.64
CA SER A 9 -33.80 -17.32 -1.82
C SER A 9 -33.25 -16.84 -0.47
N ALA A 10 -31.95 -16.60 -0.48
CA ALA A 10 -31.10 -16.30 0.66
C ALA A 10 -31.46 -14.97 1.35
N GLY A 11 -31.40 -14.98 2.68
CA GLY A 11 -31.46 -13.78 3.51
C GLY A 11 -30.31 -12.83 3.21
N ALA A 12 -30.64 -11.71 2.58
CA ALA A 12 -29.82 -10.52 2.56
C ALA A 12 -30.07 -9.78 3.89
N ASP A 13 -29.06 -9.73 4.76
CA ASP A 13 -29.08 -8.91 5.97
C ASP A 13 -29.15 -7.43 5.57
N SER A 14 -30.36 -6.88 5.63
CA SER A 14 -30.65 -5.44 5.60
C SER A 14 -30.45 -4.89 7.01
N ASP A 15 -29.35 -4.17 7.25
CA ASP A 15 -29.15 -3.43 8.49
C ASP A 15 -28.97 -1.95 8.17
N GLN A 16 -30.09 -1.34 7.81
CA GLN A 16 -30.29 0.11 7.78
C GLN A 16 -31.11 0.49 9.02
N ALA A 17 -30.55 1.41 9.81
CA ALA A 17 -31.15 2.14 10.92
C ALA A 17 -31.31 1.42 12.28
N GLN A 18 -30.41 1.73 13.22
CA GLN A 18 -30.84 2.17 14.55
C GLN A 18 -29.84 3.15 15.17
N SER A 19 -30.28 4.41 15.22
CA SER A 19 -29.66 5.51 15.95
C SER A 19 -29.88 5.34 17.45
N LYS A 20 -28.85 4.94 18.21
CA LYS A 20 -28.74 5.22 19.65
C LYS A 20 -27.27 5.55 19.99
N GLY A 21 -27.07 6.57 20.81
CA GLY A 21 -25.84 7.34 20.98
C GLY A 21 -24.55 6.53 21.06
N ILE A 22 -23.66 6.73 20.08
CA ILE A 22 -22.30 6.21 20.05
C ILE A 22 -21.37 7.39 20.31
N ILE A 23 -20.60 7.32 21.40
CA ILE A 23 -19.46 8.21 21.61
C ILE A 23 -18.36 7.78 20.62
N ALA A 24 -18.34 8.42 19.45
CA ALA A 24 -17.25 8.26 18.49
C ALA A 24 -16.06 9.12 18.97
N ALA A 25 -15.03 8.48 19.53
CA ALA A 25 -13.76 9.16 19.76
C ALA A 25 -13.15 9.52 18.40
N MET A 26 -13.24 10.79 18.02
CA MET A 26 -12.62 11.35 16.81
C MET A 26 -11.12 11.56 17.07
N GLY A 27 -10.29 10.59 16.67
CA GLY A 27 -8.85 10.82 16.51
C GLY A 27 -8.59 11.46 15.16
N MET A 28 -8.40 12.78 15.11
CA MET A 28 -7.94 13.49 13.90
C MET A 28 -6.44 13.76 14.04
N VAL A 29 -5.59 12.92 13.43
CA VAL A 29 -4.16 13.19 13.37
C VAL A 29 -3.92 14.16 12.22
N ARG A 30 -3.69 15.43 12.56
CA ARG A 30 -3.25 16.46 11.61
C ARG A 30 -1.78 16.20 11.32
N ALA A 31 -1.45 15.73 10.12
CA ALA A 31 -0.07 15.56 9.68
C ALA A 31 0.57 16.94 9.43
N CYS A 32 0.98 17.65 10.48
CA CYS A 32 1.86 18.81 10.39
C CYS A 32 2.82 18.82 11.58
N MET A 33 4.11 18.87 11.22
CA MET A 33 5.34 19.04 12.02
C MET A 33 6.08 17.76 12.47
N PRO A 34 7.41 17.70 12.26
CA PRO A 34 8.23 16.55 12.58
C PRO A 34 8.34 16.37 14.11
N VAL A 35 7.99 15.18 14.58
CA VAL A 35 8.31 14.74 15.94
C VAL A 35 9.82 14.47 16.00
N PRO A 36 10.57 14.98 17.00
CA PRO A 36 11.98 14.63 17.16
C PRO A 36 12.10 13.11 17.37
N LEU A 37 12.85 12.44 16.49
CA LEU A 37 13.19 11.02 16.67
C LEU A 37 14.06 10.87 17.93
N PRO A 38 13.71 9.98 18.88
CA PRO A 38 14.64 9.64 19.95
C PRO A 38 15.88 8.97 19.35
N ALA A 39 17.04 9.27 19.90
CA ALA A 39 18.31 8.68 19.48
C ALA A 39 18.25 7.15 19.60
N LEU A 40 18.53 6.45 18.51
CA LEU A 40 18.64 5.00 18.48
C LEU A 40 19.83 4.56 19.36
N PRO A 41 19.68 3.55 20.23
CA PRO A 41 20.82 2.96 20.93
C PRO A 41 21.77 2.34 19.91
N ALA A 42 23.08 2.55 20.09
CA ALA A 42 24.11 1.94 19.27
C ALA A 42 23.98 0.40 19.36
N ALA A 43 23.78 -0.26 18.22
CA ALA A 43 23.75 -1.70 18.14
C ALA A 43 25.15 -2.28 18.45
N ALA A 44 25.22 -3.21 19.39
CA ALA A 44 26.43 -3.97 19.67
C ALA A 44 26.76 -4.88 18.48
N HIS A 45 27.94 -4.69 17.89
CA HIS A 45 28.45 -5.50 16.79
C HIS A 45 28.95 -6.86 17.32
N SER A 46 28.33 -7.95 16.85
CA SER A 46 28.93 -9.29 16.91
C SER A 46 29.90 -9.47 15.75
N THR A 47 31.15 -9.82 16.04
CA THR A 47 32.23 -10.00 15.08
C THR A 47 32.12 -11.35 14.35
N GLY A 48 31.64 -11.32 13.11
CA GLY A 48 31.87 -12.36 12.10
C GLY A 48 32.45 -11.70 10.86
N ALA A 49 33.62 -12.16 10.41
CA ALA A 49 34.36 -11.56 9.31
C ALA A 49 33.62 -11.75 7.97
N ALA A 50 32.85 -10.72 7.57
CA ALA A 50 32.43 -10.51 6.19
C ALA A 50 33.31 -9.39 5.60
N GLU A 51 33.78 -9.56 4.37
CA GLU A 51 34.54 -8.55 3.65
C GLU A 51 33.82 -7.20 3.71
N LYS A 52 34.46 -6.22 4.38
CA LYS A 52 33.95 -4.87 4.50
C LYS A 52 33.97 -4.19 3.13
N LYS A 53 32.77 -3.83 2.62
CA LYS A 53 32.58 -2.91 1.48
C LYS A 53 33.44 -1.65 1.67
N PRO A 54 34.06 -1.11 0.61
CA PRO A 54 34.99 0.03 0.71
C PRO A 54 34.26 1.30 1.21
N SER A 55 34.55 1.71 2.44
CA SER A 55 34.00 2.91 3.07
C SER A 55 34.81 4.16 2.72
N ARG A 56 34.39 4.93 1.70
CA ARG A 56 34.90 6.30 1.45
C ARG A 56 33.85 7.30 0.91
N GLY A 57 32.58 7.16 1.27
CA GLY A 57 31.53 8.13 0.93
C GLY A 57 30.22 7.83 1.66
N GLY A 58 29.33 8.82 1.79
CA GLY A 58 28.04 8.68 2.48
C GLY A 58 27.18 7.51 1.98
N LEU A 59 26.24 7.06 2.82
CA LEU A 59 25.41 5.87 2.59
C LEU A 59 24.74 5.91 1.21
N ARG A 60 24.81 4.79 0.48
CA ARG A 60 24.27 4.62 -0.88
C ARG A 60 22.87 4.02 -0.82
N VAL A 61 21.88 4.78 -1.26
CA VAL A 61 20.48 4.33 -1.32
C VAL A 61 20.08 4.14 -2.77
N LEU A 62 19.78 2.90 -3.16
CA LEU A 62 19.27 2.56 -4.49
C LEU A 62 17.75 2.65 -4.52
N VAL A 63 17.20 3.52 -5.36
CA VAL A 63 15.75 3.63 -5.56
C VAL A 63 15.37 3.01 -6.90
N LEU A 64 14.93 1.74 -6.88
CA LEU A 64 14.44 1.04 -8.06
C LEU A 64 13.07 1.58 -8.46
N GLY A 65 12.86 1.83 -9.76
CA GLY A 65 11.69 2.56 -10.23
C GLY A 65 11.81 4.06 -9.97
N GLY A 66 13.03 4.56 -9.76
CA GLY A 66 13.32 5.95 -9.42
C GLY A 66 12.93 6.97 -10.49
N THR A 67 12.67 6.53 -11.73
CA THR A 67 12.15 7.39 -12.81
C THR A 67 10.61 7.46 -12.87
N GLY A 68 9.91 6.70 -12.02
CA GLY A 68 8.47 6.74 -11.84
C GLY A 68 8.06 7.74 -10.73
N ARG A 69 6.76 8.05 -10.60
CA ARG A 69 6.28 9.09 -9.66
C ARG A 69 6.65 8.80 -8.21
N VAL A 70 6.38 7.57 -7.73
CA VAL A 70 6.66 7.17 -6.33
C VAL A 70 8.16 7.13 -6.05
N GLY A 71 8.94 6.48 -6.92
CA GLY A 71 10.40 6.42 -6.77
C GLY A 71 11.05 7.79 -6.83
N TRP A 72 10.63 8.66 -7.76
CA TRP A 72 11.16 10.03 -7.88
C TRP A 72 10.80 10.90 -6.68
N SER A 73 9.56 10.82 -6.20
CA SER A 73 9.13 11.52 -4.98
C SER A 73 9.95 11.06 -3.77
N THR A 74 10.18 9.75 -3.65
CA THR A 74 11.01 9.15 -2.59
C THR A 74 12.45 9.65 -2.65
N ALA A 75 13.07 9.62 -3.83
CA ALA A 75 14.44 10.13 -4.02
C ALA A 75 14.54 11.63 -3.70
N THR A 76 13.54 12.42 -4.10
CA THR A 76 13.45 13.86 -3.81
C THR A 76 13.28 14.15 -2.32
N ALA A 77 12.47 13.36 -1.61
CA ALA A 77 12.31 13.51 -0.18
C ALA A 77 13.59 13.13 0.57
N LEU A 78 14.23 12.01 0.19
CA LEU A 78 15.49 11.57 0.77
C LEU A 78 16.62 12.58 0.58
N SER A 79 16.75 13.19 -0.60
CA SER A 79 17.82 14.18 -0.85
C SER A 79 17.68 15.43 0.02
N LYS A 80 16.44 15.82 0.34
CA LYS A 80 16.13 16.98 1.20
C LYS A 80 16.31 16.65 2.68
N LEU A 81 15.81 15.50 3.12
CA LEU A 81 15.84 15.09 4.53
C LEU A 81 17.24 14.65 4.97
N ARG A 82 18.00 14.04 4.07
CA ARG A 82 19.34 13.50 4.32
C ARG A 82 20.29 13.85 3.17
N PRO A 83 20.76 15.12 3.11
CA PRO A 83 21.64 15.58 2.05
C PRO A 83 23.01 14.88 2.00
N ASP A 84 23.35 14.10 3.03
CA ASP A 84 24.57 13.29 3.14
C ASP A 84 24.50 11.97 2.36
N LEU A 85 23.29 11.52 1.99
CA LEU A 85 23.11 10.29 1.21
C LEU A 85 23.62 10.42 -0.22
N ARG A 86 24.12 9.30 -0.74
CA ARG A 86 24.33 9.10 -2.17
C ARG A 86 23.11 8.37 -2.74
N ILE A 87 22.36 9.04 -3.61
CA ILE A 87 21.10 8.49 -4.12
C ILE A 87 21.33 7.92 -5.53
N LEU A 88 21.08 6.63 -5.69
CA LEU A 88 21.15 5.94 -6.98
C LEU A 88 19.73 5.83 -7.54
N ILE A 89 19.45 6.51 -8.65
CA ILE A 89 18.17 6.43 -9.36
C ILE A 89 18.22 5.19 -10.26
N GLY A 90 17.54 4.12 -9.87
CA GLY A 90 17.47 2.87 -10.61
C GLY A 90 16.30 2.82 -11.61
N GLY A 91 16.57 2.52 -12.88
CA GLY A 91 15.52 2.29 -13.87
C GLY A 91 16.03 1.83 -15.23
N ARG A 92 15.10 1.60 -16.16
CA ARG A 92 15.40 1.08 -17.50
C ARG A 92 15.84 2.16 -18.51
N ASN A 93 15.20 3.34 -18.47
CA ASN A 93 15.44 4.41 -19.42
C ASN A 93 16.63 5.30 -18.99
N ARG A 94 17.76 5.15 -19.69
CA ARG A 94 19.02 5.83 -19.39
C ARG A 94 18.96 7.35 -19.56
N GLU A 95 18.33 7.83 -20.61
CA GLU A 95 18.26 9.27 -20.93
C GLU A 95 17.41 10.01 -19.91
N LYS A 96 16.19 9.52 -19.67
CA LYS A 96 15.28 10.03 -18.64
C LYS A 96 15.93 9.97 -17.27
N GLY A 97 16.58 8.85 -16.97
CA GLY A 97 17.29 8.62 -15.72
C GLY A 97 18.39 9.63 -15.43
N LYS A 98 19.29 9.88 -16.40
CA LYS A 98 20.36 10.87 -16.27
C LYS A 98 19.83 12.29 -16.09
N SER A 99 18.79 12.66 -16.85
CA SER A 99 18.14 13.98 -16.72
C SER A 99 17.50 14.19 -15.35
N LEU A 100 16.92 13.13 -14.76
CA LEU A 100 16.36 13.20 -13.41
C LEU A 100 17.45 13.25 -12.35
N ALA A 101 18.48 12.41 -12.43
CA ALA A 101 19.59 12.43 -11.46
C ALA A 101 20.28 13.79 -11.39
N SER A 102 20.46 14.49 -12.52
CA SER A 102 21.07 15.84 -12.53
C SER A 102 20.23 16.89 -11.79
N LYS A 103 18.90 16.76 -11.81
CA LYS A 103 17.98 17.65 -11.06
C LYS A 103 18.05 17.43 -9.54
N LEU A 104 18.43 16.23 -9.10
CA LEU A 104 18.47 15.88 -7.67
C LEU A 104 19.75 16.38 -6.98
N GLY A 105 20.81 16.64 -7.75
CA GLY A 105 22.05 17.28 -7.28
C GLY A 105 23.28 16.38 -7.36
N LYS A 106 24.45 16.92 -6.99
CA LYS A 106 25.77 16.31 -7.21
C LYS A 106 26.01 14.96 -6.52
N ARG A 107 25.21 14.61 -5.50
CA ARG A 107 25.27 13.32 -4.79
C ARG A 107 24.28 12.28 -5.33
N SER A 108 23.72 12.52 -6.51
CA SER A 108 22.79 11.60 -7.16
C SER A 108 23.34 11.13 -8.49
N GLU A 109 23.19 9.84 -8.78
CA GLU A 109 23.59 9.23 -10.05
C GLU A 109 22.51 8.28 -10.56
N PHE A 110 22.50 8.03 -11.86
CA PHE A 110 21.57 7.08 -12.47
C PHE A 110 22.25 5.72 -12.65
N VAL A 111 21.55 4.66 -12.26
CA VAL A 111 21.94 3.27 -12.47
C VAL A 111 20.93 2.62 -13.41
N GLN A 112 21.39 2.18 -14.58
CA GLN A 112 20.54 1.43 -15.49
C GLN A 112 20.36 0.02 -14.94
N VAL A 113 19.11 -0.39 -14.70
CA VAL A 113 18.77 -1.69 -14.13
C VAL A 113 17.38 -2.11 -14.59
N ASP A 114 17.29 -3.34 -15.09
CA ASP A 114 16.03 -4.07 -15.21
C ASP A 114 15.92 -5.04 -14.02
N ILE A 115 14.80 -4.97 -13.28
CA ILE A 115 14.58 -5.83 -12.11
C ILE A 115 14.32 -7.30 -12.50
N HIS A 116 14.08 -7.57 -13.78
CA HIS A 116 13.93 -8.91 -14.33
C HIS A 116 15.23 -9.48 -14.89
N ASP A 117 16.33 -8.70 -14.92
CA ASP A 117 17.67 -9.18 -15.24
C ASP A 117 18.45 -9.41 -13.93
N PRO A 118 18.67 -10.68 -13.52
CA PRO A 118 19.34 -10.98 -12.27
C PRO A 118 20.75 -10.41 -12.17
N SER A 119 21.50 -10.41 -13.28
CA SER A 119 22.89 -9.94 -13.31
C SER A 119 22.96 -8.43 -13.11
N MET A 120 22.08 -7.68 -13.80
CA MET A 120 21.99 -6.23 -13.62
C MET A 120 21.54 -5.87 -12.21
N LEU A 121 20.57 -6.61 -11.67
CA LEU A 121 20.02 -6.36 -10.35
C LEU A 121 21.06 -6.62 -9.25
N GLU A 122 21.77 -7.74 -9.31
CA GLU A 122 22.85 -8.06 -8.37
C GLU A 122 23.97 -7.02 -8.41
N ALA A 123 24.41 -6.63 -9.62
CA ALA A 123 25.40 -5.58 -9.80
C ALA A 123 24.94 -4.22 -9.25
N ALA A 124 23.65 -3.87 -9.40
CA ALA A 124 23.10 -2.63 -8.88
C ALA A 124 23.00 -2.62 -7.35
N LEU A 125 22.70 -3.76 -6.73
CA LEU A 125 22.66 -3.93 -5.27
C LEU A 125 24.06 -4.00 -4.66
N TYR A 126 25.07 -4.40 -5.45
CA TYR A 126 26.45 -4.44 -4.97
C TYR A 126 26.93 -3.05 -4.54
N GLY A 127 27.31 -2.97 -3.26
CA GLY A 127 27.75 -1.72 -2.64
C GLY A 127 26.63 -0.76 -2.24
N ALA A 128 25.35 -1.10 -2.40
CA ALA A 128 24.24 -0.34 -1.80
C ALA A 128 24.14 -0.64 -0.29
N ASP A 129 23.70 0.36 0.47
CA ASP A 129 23.42 0.27 1.92
C ASP A 129 21.92 0.11 2.21
N LEU A 130 21.07 0.44 1.23
CA LEU A 130 19.62 0.25 1.26
C LEU A 130 19.10 0.18 -0.18
N VAL A 131 18.17 -0.73 -0.45
CA VAL A 131 17.34 -0.69 -1.66
C VAL A 131 15.90 -0.33 -1.31
N VAL A 132 15.40 0.72 -1.98
CA VAL A 132 13.99 1.13 -2.00
C VAL A 132 13.37 0.64 -3.30
N HIS A 133 12.49 -0.36 -3.21
CA HIS A 133 11.80 -0.94 -4.35
C HIS A 133 10.46 -0.24 -4.61
N ALA A 134 10.44 0.62 -5.62
CA ALA A 134 9.25 1.31 -6.13
C ALA A 134 9.00 1.00 -7.62
N ALA A 135 9.55 -0.10 -8.13
CA ALA A 135 9.39 -0.54 -9.52
C ALA A 135 8.20 -1.49 -9.64
N GLY A 136 7.00 -0.93 -9.82
CA GLY A 136 5.78 -1.69 -10.06
C GLY A 136 5.40 -1.84 -11.54
N PRO A 137 4.21 -2.40 -11.84
CA PRO A 137 3.21 -2.86 -10.85
C PRO A 137 3.64 -4.17 -10.18
N PHE A 138 3.31 -4.33 -8.90
CA PHE A 138 3.62 -5.52 -8.10
C PHE A 138 2.63 -6.67 -8.35
N GLN A 139 1.43 -6.34 -8.85
CA GLN A 139 0.40 -7.29 -9.20
C GLN A 139 0.90 -8.23 -10.31
N ARG A 140 0.56 -9.52 -10.17
CA ARG A 140 0.94 -10.58 -11.12
C ARG A 140 2.44 -10.87 -11.20
N GLU A 141 3.24 -10.44 -10.23
CA GLU A 141 4.63 -10.86 -10.10
C GLU A 141 4.71 -12.16 -9.30
N ASP A 142 5.10 -13.26 -9.94
CA ASP A 142 5.16 -14.58 -9.30
C ASP A 142 6.33 -14.74 -8.32
N LYS A 143 7.34 -13.87 -8.45
CA LYS A 143 8.58 -13.90 -7.65
C LYS A 143 8.81 -12.59 -6.93
N CYS A 144 9.55 -12.65 -5.84
CA CYS A 144 9.98 -11.47 -5.08
C CYS A 144 11.42 -11.14 -5.45
N THR A 145 11.75 -11.10 -6.75
CA THR A 145 13.12 -11.07 -7.29
C THR A 145 14.02 -10.03 -6.63
N VAL A 146 13.52 -8.81 -6.39
CA VAL A 146 14.30 -7.75 -5.73
C VAL A 146 14.58 -8.06 -4.26
N LEU A 147 13.60 -8.61 -3.54
CA LEU A 147 13.79 -9.03 -2.14
C LEU A 147 14.77 -10.22 -2.07
N GLU A 148 14.64 -11.20 -2.96
CA GLU A 148 15.54 -12.35 -3.06
C GLU A 148 16.98 -11.91 -3.31
N ALA A 149 17.19 -11.01 -4.29
CA ALA A 149 18.50 -10.45 -4.59
C ALA A 149 19.05 -9.58 -3.44
N ALA A 150 18.19 -8.82 -2.74
CA ALA A 150 18.58 -8.05 -1.57
C ALA A 150 19.04 -8.97 -0.41
N ILE A 151 18.35 -10.08 -0.18
CA ILE A 151 18.75 -11.09 0.81
C ILE A 151 20.10 -11.71 0.43
N SER A 152 20.28 -12.11 -0.84
CA SER A 152 21.53 -12.69 -1.35
C SER A 152 22.72 -11.74 -1.20
N THR A 153 22.54 -10.48 -1.57
CA THR A 153 23.58 -9.44 -1.52
C THR A 153 23.75 -8.79 -0.14
N LYS A 154 22.99 -9.26 0.86
CA LYS A 154 22.94 -8.71 2.22
C LYS A 154 22.64 -7.21 2.27
N THR A 155 21.73 -6.77 1.41
CA THR A 155 21.31 -5.37 1.28
C THR A 155 19.98 -5.16 1.99
N PRO A 156 19.87 -4.25 2.98
CA PRO A 156 18.60 -3.87 3.58
C PRO A 156 17.56 -3.47 2.53
N TYR A 157 16.31 -3.86 2.75
CA TYR A 157 15.24 -3.76 1.76
C TYR A 157 14.02 -3.03 2.30
N ILE A 158 13.44 -2.15 1.49
CA ILE A 158 12.12 -1.57 1.71
C ILE A 158 11.35 -1.51 0.39
N ASP A 159 10.07 -1.85 0.39
CA ASP A 159 9.20 -1.70 -0.78
C ASP A 159 7.95 -0.86 -0.49
N VAL A 160 7.28 -0.46 -1.56
CA VAL A 160 5.97 0.22 -1.52
C VAL A 160 4.87 -0.65 -2.13
N CYS A 161 5.00 -1.99 -1.98
CA CYS A 161 4.08 -2.95 -2.57
C CYS A 161 2.64 -2.70 -2.08
N ASP A 162 1.71 -2.67 -3.04
CA ASP A 162 0.27 -2.55 -2.82
C ASP A 162 -0.51 -3.82 -3.20
N ASP A 163 0.17 -4.88 -3.65
CA ASP A 163 -0.42 -6.17 -3.99
C ASP A 163 -0.51 -7.12 -2.79
N ALA A 164 -1.70 -7.70 -2.56
CA ALA A 164 -1.96 -8.54 -1.38
C ALA A 164 -1.18 -9.86 -1.43
N ASP A 165 -1.14 -10.50 -2.59
CA ASP A 165 -0.49 -11.79 -2.78
C ASP A 165 1.03 -11.66 -2.77
N TYR A 166 1.58 -10.68 -3.49
CA TYR A 166 3.01 -10.35 -3.46
C TYR A 166 3.46 -10.04 -2.03
N SER A 167 2.71 -9.21 -1.30
CA SER A 167 3.10 -8.85 0.07
C SER A 167 3.18 -10.07 1.00
N TRP A 168 2.34 -11.09 0.78
CA TRP A 168 2.38 -12.32 1.57
C TRP A 168 3.47 -13.28 1.14
N ARG A 169 3.72 -13.40 -0.18
CA ARG A 169 4.90 -14.12 -0.69
C ARG A 169 6.18 -13.51 -0.12
N ALA A 170 6.32 -12.19 -0.18
CA ALA A 170 7.47 -11.45 0.36
C ALA A 170 7.66 -11.68 1.86
N LYS A 171 6.57 -11.64 2.66
CA LYS A 171 6.62 -11.97 4.09
C LYS A 171 7.02 -13.42 4.38
N GLY A 172 6.82 -14.33 3.43
CA GLY A 172 7.31 -15.72 3.50
C GLY A 172 8.84 -15.84 3.57
N PHE A 173 9.58 -14.82 3.15
CA PHE A 173 11.05 -14.76 3.24
C PHE A 173 11.56 -14.39 4.64
N HIS A 174 10.70 -14.28 5.66
CA HIS A 174 11.06 -13.85 7.01
C HIS A 174 12.28 -14.59 7.57
N GLU A 175 12.26 -15.93 7.57
CA GLU A 175 13.35 -16.73 8.13
C GLU A 175 14.65 -16.60 7.32
N GLN A 176 14.56 -16.50 5.99
CA GLN A 176 15.73 -16.32 5.13
C GLN A 176 16.38 -14.94 5.33
N ALA A 177 15.57 -13.87 5.38
CA ALA A 177 16.04 -12.52 5.65
C ALA A 177 16.70 -12.43 7.04
N LYS A 178 16.08 -13.05 8.05
CA LYS A 178 16.61 -13.12 9.42
C LYS A 178 17.94 -13.88 9.48
N ALA A 179 18.04 -15.05 8.82
CA ALA A 179 19.27 -15.84 8.76
C ALA A 179 20.42 -15.09 8.07
N SER A 180 20.10 -14.30 7.03
CA SER A 180 21.09 -13.47 6.31
C SER A 180 21.40 -12.14 7.00
N GLY A 181 20.72 -11.81 8.11
CA GLY A 181 20.88 -10.52 8.81
C GLY A 181 20.38 -9.32 8.01
N VAL A 182 19.39 -9.50 7.13
CA VAL A 182 18.86 -8.47 6.23
C VAL A 182 17.54 -7.92 6.76
N PRO A 183 17.48 -6.65 7.19
CA PRO A 183 16.21 -6.00 7.47
C PRO A 183 15.40 -5.84 6.19
N ALA A 184 14.15 -6.29 6.20
CA ALA A 184 13.22 -6.15 5.08
C ALA A 184 11.88 -5.57 5.57
N ILE A 185 11.50 -4.40 5.05
CA ILE A 185 10.22 -3.75 5.33
C ILE A 185 9.35 -3.82 4.08
N ILE A 186 8.29 -4.61 4.17
CA ILE A 186 7.33 -4.80 3.08
C ILE A 186 6.17 -3.83 3.28
N THR A 187 5.57 -3.33 2.20
CA THR A 187 4.38 -2.46 2.20
C THR A 187 4.57 -1.12 2.92
N ALA A 188 5.67 -0.42 2.68
CA ALA A 188 6.03 0.84 3.34
C ALA A 188 5.60 2.11 2.56
N GLY A 189 4.39 2.11 2.01
CA GLY A 189 3.79 3.26 1.33
C GLY A 189 2.86 4.09 2.23
N ILE A 190 1.89 4.77 1.60
CA ILE A 190 0.80 5.45 2.31
C ILE A 190 -0.32 4.45 2.63
N CYS A 191 -0.78 3.75 1.60
CA CYS A 191 -1.81 2.70 1.67
C CYS A 191 -1.42 1.57 0.71
N PRO A 192 -0.83 0.47 1.19
CA PRO A 192 -0.50 0.15 2.60
C PRO A 192 0.75 0.88 3.13
N GLY A 193 0.92 0.90 4.47
CA GLY A 193 2.11 1.43 5.17
C GLY A 193 1.75 2.38 6.30
N VAL A 194 1.60 3.67 6.00
CA VAL A 194 1.10 4.66 6.99
C VAL A 194 -0.28 4.22 7.53
N SER A 195 -1.14 3.68 6.67
CA SER A 195 -2.42 3.10 7.07
C SER A 195 -2.27 1.99 8.12
N ASN A 196 -1.29 1.08 7.95
CA ASN A 196 -1.01 0.01 8.89
C ASN A 196 -0.54 0.56 10.25
N VAL A 197 0.33 1.59 10.25
CA VAL A 197 0.81 2.25 11.48
C VAL A 197 -0.36 2.91 12.21
N MET A 198 -1.21 3.65 11.51
CA MET A 198 -2.41 4.25 12.09
C MET A 198 -3.36 3.21 12.69
N ALA A 199 -3.58 2.09 12.00
CA ALA A 199 -4.38 0.98 12.52
C ALA A 199 -3.77 0.37 13.79
N ALA A 200 -2.46 0.13 13.81
CA ALA A 200 -1.75 -0.39 14.97
C ALA A 200 -1.89 0.55 16.17
N GLU A 201 -1.68 1.85 15.97
CA GLU A 201 -1.85 2.85 17.04
C GLU A 201 -3.29 2.89 17.57
N LEU A 202 -4.30 2.84 16.70
CA LEU A 202 -5.71 2.80 17.12
C LEU A 202 -6.04 1.56 17.96
N VAL A 203 -5.52 0.39 17.57
CA VAL A 203 -5.71 -0.87 18.29
C VAL A 203 -4.96 -0.85 19.62
N HIS A 204 -3.70 -0.40 19.63
CA HIS A 204 -2.89 -0.30 20.84
C HIS A 204 -3.49 0.68 21.85
N ALA A 205 -3.95 1.85 21.40
CA ALA A 205 -4.63 2.82 22.26
C ALA A 205 -5.88 2.21 22.92
N ALA A 206 -6.74 1.54 22.14
CA ALA A 206 -7.95 0.90 22.66
C ALA A 206 -7.65 -0.16 23.73
N ARG A 207 -6.58 -0.95 23.53
CA ARG A 207 -6.14 -1.97 24.49
C ARG A 207 -5.51 -1.36 25.75
N ARG A 208 -4.70 -0.31 25.61
CA ARG A 208 -4.08 0.42 26.75
C ARG A 208 -5.13 1.04 27.66
N GLU A 209 -6.17 1.64 27.08
CA GLU A 209 -7.28 2.26 27.81
C GLU A 209 -8.17 1.24 28.55
N LYS A 210 -7.94 -0.08 28.35
CA LYS A 210 -8.82 -1.17 28.80
C LYS A 210 -10.30 -0.97 28.43
N ALA A 211 -10.58 -0.07 27.49
CA ALA A 211 -11.93 0.35 27.16
C ALA A 211 -12.71 -0.83 26.56
N SER A 212 -12.03 -1.69 25.77
CA SER A 212 -12.64 -2.79 25.00
C SER A 212 -11.65 -3.45 24.04
N GLU A 213 -11.92 -4.70 23.62
CA GLU A 213 -11.21 -5.28 22.48
C GLU A 213 -11.79 -4.74 21.16
N PRO A 214 -10.95 -4.32 20.20
CA PRO A 214 -11.41 -3.91 18.88
C PRO A 214 -12.06 -5.07 18.13
N GLU A 215 -13.32 -4.91 17.73
CA GLU A 215 -14.07 -5.93 16.96
C GLU A 215 -14.01 -5.68 15.45
N ARG A 216 -13.87 -4.41 15.06
CA ARG A 216 -13.90 -4.01 13.67
C ARG A 216 -12.87 -2.93 13.38
N LEU A 217 -12.14 -3.11 12.29
CA LEU A 217 -11.23 -2.12 11.73
C LEU A 217 -11.60 -1.90 10.26
N ARG A 218 -11.83 -0.64 9.88
CA ARG A 218 -12.17 -0.29 8.50
C ARG A 218 -11.24 0.78 7.99
N PHE A 219 -10.70 0.52 6.82
CA PHE A 219 -9.86 1.45 6.08
C PHE A 219 -10.69 2.09 4.99
N PHE A 220 -10.67 3.42 4.94
CA PHE A 220 -11.37 4.21 3.93
C PHE A 220 -10.38 5.15 3.27
N TYR A 221 -10.36 5.12 1.95
CA TYR A 221 -9.49 5.92 1.10
C TYR A 221 -10.31 6.72 0.13
N TYR A 222 -9.89 7.95 -0.09
CA TYR A 222 -10.48 8.81 -1.10
C TYR A 222 -9.41 9.64 -1.79
N ILE A 223 -9.45 9.72 -3.12
CA ILE A 223 -8.47 10.49 -3.89
C ILE A 223 -9.15 11.54 -4.76
N ALA A 224 -8.48 12.66 -4.98
CA ALA A 224 -8.84 13.61 -6.03
C ALA A 224 -8.04 13.31 -7.29
N GLY A 225 -8.72 13.24 -8.43
CA GLY A 225 -8.13 12.78 -9.69
C GLY A 225 -7.59 11.35 -9.54
N SER A 226 -6.38 11.15 -10.02
CA SER A 226 -5.58 9.95 -9.81
C SER A 226 -4.89 9.91 -8.45
N GLY A 227 -4.99 10.98 -7.63
CA GLY A 227 -4.29 11.07 -6.35
C GLY A 227 -2.77 11.27 -6.51
N GLY A 228 -2.31 11.80 -7.65
CA GLY A 228 -0.88 11.97 -7.91
C GLY A 228 -0.16 10.68 -8.31
N VAL A 229 -0.90 9.63 -8.70
CA VAL A 229 -0.32 8.32 -9.02
C VAL A 229 0.00 8.11 -10.51
N GLY A 230 1.21 7.61 -10.80
CA GLY A 230 1.66 7.45 -12.19
C GLY A 230 0.94 6.34 -12.97
N PRO A 231 1.23 6.16 -14.26
CA PRO A 231 0.63 5.10 -15.09
C PRO A 231 0.73 3.70 -14.47
N THR A 232 1.83 3.40 -13.76
CA THR A 232 2.03 2.15 -13.03
C THR A 232 0.95 1.89 -11.98
N THR A 233 0.61 2.90 -11.18
CA THR A 233 -0.42 2.76 -10.14
C THR A 233 -1.81 2.73 -10.77
N LEU A 234 -2.03 3.47 -11.86
CA LEU A 234 -3.27 3.35 -12.62
C LEU A 234 -3.48 1.92 -13.16
N ALA A 235 -2.41 1.28 -13.66
CA ALA A 235 -2.42 -0.13 -14.04
C ALA A 235 -2.76 -1.03 -12.85
N SER A 236 -2.17 -0.74 -11.68
CA SER A 236 -2.43 -1.48 -10.43
C SER A 236 -3.90 -1.41 -10.05
N SER A 237 -4.54 -0.23 -10.16
CA SER A 237 -5.98 -0.06 -9.91
C SER A 237 -6.86 -0.93 -10.80
N PHE A 238 -6.54 -1.05 -12.10
CA PHE A 238 -7.27 -1.93 -13.02
C PHE A 238 -7.01 -3.42 -12.74
N LEU A 239 -5.77 -3.79 -12.43
CA LEU A 239 -5.42 -5.18 -12.08
C LEU A 239 -6.18 -5.65 -10.83
N LEU A 240 -6.37 -4.76 -9.85
CA LEU A 240 -7.15 -5.03 -8.63
C LEU A 240 -8.65 -5.24 -8.91
N LEU A 241 -9.20 -4.70 -10.01
CA LEU A 241 -10.58 -4.99 -10.41
C LEU A 241 -10.76 -6.43 -10.93
N GLY A 242 -9.67 -7.11 -11.28
CA GLY A 242 -9.68 -8.53 -11.66
C GLY A 242 -9.62 -9.49 -10.45
N GLU A 243 -9.59 -8.98 -9.23
CA GLU A 243 -9.38 -9.76 -8.01
C GLU A 243 -10.62 -9.88 -7.14
N ASP A 244 -10.75 -11.02 -6.47
CA ASP A 244 -11.65 -11.12 -5.34
C ASP A 244 -11.13 -10.22 -4.21
N VAL A 245 -12.02 -9.42 -3.62
CA VAL A 245 -11.70 -8.65 -2.42
C VAL A 245 -11.79 -9.54 -1.21
N ILE A 246 -10.66 -9.70 -0.52
CA ILE A 246 -10.62 -10.42 0.75
C ILE A 246 -11.04 -9.49 1.87
N VAL A 247 -12.07 -9.88 2.61
CA VAL A 247 -12.48 -9.23 3.87
C VAL A 247 -12.58 -10.27 4.98
N TYR A 248 -12.42 -9.82 6.22
CA TYR A 248 -12.67 -10.65 7.40
C TYR A 248 -13.95 -10.17 8.09
N ASN A 249 -14.84 -11.09 8.45
CA ASN A 249 -16.04 -10.80 9.20
C ASN A 249 -16.20 -11.83 10.32
N LYS A 250 -16.18 -11.36 11.58
CA LYS A 250 -16.27 -12.21 12.78
C LYS A 250 -15.29 -13.40 12.74
N GLY A 251 -14.04 -13.13 12.38
CA GLY A 251 -12.97 -14.13 12.32
C GLY A 251 -12.95 -14.97 11.05
N LYS A 252 -13.94 -14.85 10.17
CA LYS A 252 -14.06 -15.66 8.94
C LYS A 252 -13.66 -14.84 7.71
N GLU A 253 -12.81 -15.43 6.88
CA GLU A 253 -12.47 -14.87 5.57
C GLU A 253 -13.67 -14.96 4.63
N ARG A 254 -13.90 -13.88 3.87
CA ARG A 254 -14.94 -13.78 2.83
C ARG A 254 -14.33 -13.16 1.58
N LYS A 255 -14.72 -13.71 0.43
CA LYS A 255 -14.40 -13.18 -0.89
C LYS A 255 -15.60 -12.42 -1.42
N LEU A 256 -15.38 -11.16 -1.81
CA LEU A 256 -16.40 -10.26 -2.33
C LEU A 256 -15.96 -9.69 -3.67
N LYS A 257 -16.90 -9.15 -4.45
CA LYS A 257 -16.58 -8.53 -5.73
C LYS A 257 -15.88 -7.17 -5.53
N PRO A 258 -14.89 -6.83 -6.36
CA PRO A 258 -14.30 -5.49 -6.35
C PRO A 258 -15.32 -4.45 -6.76
N TYR A 259 -15.13 -3.22 -6.28
CA TYR A 259 -16.01 -2.08 -6.55
C TYR A 259 -17.49 -2.32 -6.18
N SER A 260 -17.73 -3.15 -5.17
CA SER A 260 -19.05 -3.44 -4.59
C SER A 260 -19.17 -2.94 -3.14
N GLY A 261 -20.34 -3.10 -2.53
CA GLY A 261 -20.55 -2.81 -1.10
C GLY A 261 -20.26 -1.36 -0.72
N SER A 262 -20.80 -0.42 -1.51
CA SER A 262 -20.61 1.03 -1.34
C SER A 262 -21.01 1.48 0.06
N LEU A 263 -20.22 2.38 0.64
CA LEU A 263 -20.54 3.10 1.87
C LEU A 263 -20.31 4.59 1.66
N ASN A 264 -21.20 5.41 2.23
CA ASN A 264 -21.00 6.85 2.31
C ASN A 264 -20.27 7.20 3.61
N ILE A 265 -19.04 7.71 3.49
CA ILE A 265 -18.14 7.98 4.61
C ILE A 265 -17.77 9.46 4.63
N ASP A 266 -17.88 10.07 5.80
CA ASP A 266 -17.39 11.44 6.03
C ASP A 266 -15.88 11.44 6.28
N PHE A 267 -15.10 12.12 5.43
CA PHE A 267 -13.66 12.27 5.60
C PHE A 267 -13.28 13.51 6.43
N GLY A 268 -14.28 14.21 7.00
CA GLY A 268 -14.10 15.39 7.82
C GLY A 268 -14.10 16.69 7.01
N LYS A 269 -13.87 17.80 7.72
CA LYS A 269 -13.90 19.16 7.14
C LYS A 269 -12.89 19.29 6.00
N GLY A 270 -13.37 19.72 4.84
CA GLY A 270 -12.57 19.92 3.62
C GLY A 270 -12.84 18.88 2.52
N VAL A 271 -13.06 17.61 2.88
CA VAL A 271 -13.36 16.53 1.93
C VAL A 271 -14.85 16.18 1.96
N GLY A 272 -15.45 16.12 3.15
CA GLY A 272 -16.86 15.82 3.35
C GLY A 272 -17.22 14.35 3.10
N LYS A 273 -18.52 14.11 2.85
CA LYS A 273 -19.10 12.79 2.64
C LYS A 273 -18.82 12.28 1.23
N LYS A 274 -18.27 11.08 1.13
CA LYS A 274 -17.87 10.45 -0.12
C LYS A 274 -18.26 8.99 -0.17
N ASP A 275 -18.58 8.50 -1.36
CA ASP A 275 -18.86 7.09 -1.60
C ASP A 275 -17.56 6.31 -1.81
N VAL A 276 -17.43 5.18 -1.14
CA VAL A 276 -16.26 4.31 -1.19
C VAL A 276 -16.67 2.85 -1.37
N TYR A 277 -15.88 2.09 -2.14
CA TYR A 277 -16.20 0.75 -2.63
C TYR A 277 -15.12 -0.25 -2.25
N LEU A 278 -15.48 -1.52 -2.12
CA LEU A 278 -14.53 -2.58 -1.74
C LEU A 278 -13.38 -2.72 -2.74
N LEU A 279 -12.16 -2.80 -2.23
CA LEU A 279 -10.95 -3.07 -3.00
C LEU A 279 -10.00 -3.98 -2.21
N ASN A 280 -9.28 -4.85 -2.90
CA ASN A 280 -8.37 -5.80 -2.29
C ASN A 280 -7.07 -5.10 -1.88
N LEU A 281 -6.82 -4.93 -0.58
CA LEU A 281 -5.63 -4.24 -0.07
C LEU A 281 -4.85 -5.08 0.97
N PRO A 282 -3.50 -5.05 0.97
CA PRO A 282 -2.65 -5.92 1.81
C PRO A 282 -2.85 -5.76 3.32
N GLU A 283 -3.18 -4.54 3.72
CA GLU A 283 -3.47 -4.11 5.09
C GLU A 283 -4.64 -4.87 5.73
N VAL A 284 -5.63 -5.32 4.96
CA VAL A 284 -6.78 -6.06 5.49
C VAL A 284 -6.33 -7.38 6.12
N LYS A 285 -5.54 -8.16 5.37
CA LYS A 285 -5.06 -9.46 5.85
C LYS A 285 -3.94 -9.32 6.88
N SER A 286 -3.04 -8.36 6.72
CA SER A 286 -1.97 -8.13 7.70
C SER A 286 -2.51 -7.65 9.05
N THR A 287 -3.47 -6.72 9.08
CA THR A 287 -4.07 -6.30 10.35
C THR A 287 -4.94 -7.38 10.99
N PHE A 288 -5.68 -8.16 10.20
CA PHE A 288 -6.38 -9.34 10.73
C PHE A 288 -5.41 -10.31 11.42
N LYS A 289 -4.32 -10.70 10.74
CA LYS A 289 -3.35 -11.68 11.25
C LYS A 289 -2.50 -11.17 12.41
N ILE A 290 -2.06 -9.91 12.36
CA ILE A 290 -1.10 -9.36 13.32
C ILE A 290 -1.78 -8.63 14.47
N LEU A 291 -2.81 -7.83 14.20
CA LEU A 291 -3.53 -7.09 15.24
C LEU A 291 -4.70 -7.88 15.85
N SER A 292 -5.05 -9.05 15.28
CA SER A 292 -6.12 -9.94 15.77
C SER A 292 -7.49 -9.29 15.86
N VAL A 293 -7.80 -8.34 14.96
CA VAL A 293 -9.13 -7.72 14.87
C VAL A 293 -10.05 -8.61 14.02
N PRO A 294 -11.20 -9.08 14.52
CA PRO A 294 -11.97 -10.13 13.86
C PRO A 294 -12.73 -9.68 12.61
N THR A 295 -13.03 -8.39 12.46
CA THR A 295 -13.72 -7.85 11.28
C THR A 295 -12.87 -6.76 10.63
N VAL A 296 -12.40 -6.99 9.40
CA VAL A 296 -11.51 -6.05 8.69
C VAL A 296 -11.92 -5.93 7.23
N SER A 297 -12.00 -4.69 6.72
CA SER A 297 -12.25 -4.41 5.31
C SER A 297 -11.64 -3.08 4.90
N ALA A 298 -11.27 -2.96 3.62
CA ALA A 298 -10.83 -1.70 3.05
C ALA A 298 -11.74 -1.26 1.90
N ARG A 299 -11.92 0.05 1.75
CA ARG A 299 -12.69 0.65 0.66
C ARG A 299 -12.01 1.88 0.11
N PHE A 300 -12.24 2.13 -1.17
CA PHE A 300 -11.62 3.18 -1.96
C PHE A 300 -12.67 3.93 -2.78
N GLY A 301 -12.51 5.24 -2.94
CA GLY A 301 -13.30 6.07 -3.86
C GLY A 301 -12.46 7.17 -4.47
N SER A 302 -12.95 7.77 -5.54
CA SER A 302 -12.25 8.88 -6.22
C SER A 302 -13.18 10.01 -6.65
N ASP A 303 -12.64 11.22 -6.66
CA ASP A 303 -13.17 12.36 -7.39
C ASP A 303 -12.49 12.46 -8.77
N PRO A 304 -13.18 12.99 -9.78
CA PRO A 304 -14.61 13.24 -9.81
C PRO A 304 -15.45 11.96 -9.72
N PHE A 305 -16.65 12.08 -9.14
CA PHE A 305 -17.50 10.93 -8.78
C PHE A 305 -17.77 9.94 -9.94
N PHE A 306 -17.78 10.42 -11.19
CA PHE A 306 -18.01 9.57 -12.37
C PHE A 306 -16.91 8.53 -12.59
N TRP A 307 -15.71 8.72 -12.04
CA TRP A 307 -14.68 7.69 -12.06
C TRP A 307 -15.12 6.42 -11.34
N ASN A 308 -15.87 6.57 -10.25
CA ASN A 308 -16.41 5.43 -9.52
C ASN A 308 -17.40 4.64 -10.36
N TRP A 309 -18.20 5.31 -11.19
CA TRP A 309 -19.08 4.64 -12.16
C TRP A 309 -18.28 3.91 -13.23
N GLY A 310 -17.22 4.53 -13.77
CA GLY A 310 -16.32 3.88 -14.73
C GLY A 310 -15.64 2.63 -14.16
N MET A 311 -15.10 2.72 -12.95
CA MET A 311 -14.48 1.60 -12.26
C MET A 311 -15.47 0.49 -11.94
N HIS A 312 -16.69 0.83 -11.52
CA HIS A 312 -17.77 -0.15 -11.32
C HIS A 312 -18.16 -0.85 -12.63
N THR A 313 -18.24 -0.10 -13.72
CA THR A 313 -18.53 -0.63 -15.06
C THR A 313 -17.44 -1.59 -15.50
N PHE A 314 -16.16 -1.22 -15.35
CA PHE A 314 -15.04 -2.09 -15.65
C PHE A 314 -15.04 -3.36 -14.80
N ALA A 315 -15.27 -3.25 -13.48
CA ALA A 315 -15.34 -4.40 -12.59
C ALA A 315 -16.51 -5.35 -12.90
N THR A 316 -17.58 -4.85 -13.51
CA THR A 316 -18.81 -5.63 -13.77
C THR A 316 -18.83 -6.24 -15.16
N PHE A 317 -18.37 -5.51 -16.18
CA PHE A 317 -18.58 -5.86 -17.58
C PHE A 317 -17.30 -6.28 -18.32
N LEU A 318 -16.11 -5.93 -17.83
CA LEU A 318 -14.89 -6.43 -18.46
C LEU A 318 -14.61 -7.89 -18.02
N PRO A 319 -14.21 -8.77 -18.95
CA PRO A 319 -13.81 -10.13 -18.61
C PRO A 319 -12.68 -10.11 -17.57
N THR A 320 -12.83 -10.91 -16.52
CA THR A 320 -11.85 -10.99 -15.43
C THR A 320 -10.47 -11.39 -15.94
N GLU A 321 -10.40 -12.24 -16.98
CA GLU A 321 -9.17 -12.64 -17.65
C GLU A 321 -8.43 -11.45 -18.27
N SER A 322 -9.17 -10.49 -18.82
CA SER A 322 -8.60 -9.27 -19.40
C SER A 322 -8.08 -8.32 -18.32
N LEU A 323 -8.78 -8.22 -17.19
CA LEU A 323 -8.34 -7.43 -16.03
C LEU A 323 -7.18 -8.11 -15.27
N ARG A 324 -6.95 -9.40 -15.47
CA ARG A 324 -5.80 -10.13 -14.89
C ARG A 324 -4.56 -10.10 -15.78
N ASP A 325 -4.71 -9.82 -17.06
CA ASP A 325 -3.61 -9.77 -18.04
C ASP A 325 -2.90 -8.41 -17.98
N LYS A 326 -1.66 -8.42 -17.50
CA LYS A 326 -0.80 -7.22 -17.35
C LYS A 326 -0.60 -6.48 -18.68
N ASN A 327 -0.45 -7.19 -19.80
CA ASN A 327 -0.22 -6.56 -21.09
C ASN A 327 -1.47 -5.85 -21.61
N LYS A 328 -2.65 -6.47 -21.44
CA LYS A 328 -3.92 -5.84 -21.81
C LYS A 328 -4.22 -4.63 -20.95
N VAL A 329 -3.98 -4.72 -19.64
CA VAL A 329 -4.16 -3.58 -18.72
C VAL A 329 -3.20 -2.43 -19.06
N LEU A 330 -1.94 -2.71 -19.37
CA LEU A 330 -0.99 -1.66 -19.77
C LEU A 330 -1.44 -0.93 -21.04
N LYS A 331 -1.95 -1.65 -22.04
CA LYS A 331 -2.54 -1.03 -23.25
C LYS A 331 -3.77 -0.19 -22.93
N LEU A 332 -4.64 -0.66 -22.02
CA LEU A 332 -5.78 0.12 -21.55
C LEU A 332 -5.32 1.42 -20.86
N VAL A 333 -4.28 1.33 -20.02
CA VAL A 333 -3.68 2.49 -19.35
C VAL A 333 -3.12 3.49 -20.35
N GLU A 334 -2.39 3.04 -21.37
CA GLU A 334 -1.89 3.93 -22.43
C GLU A 334 -3.01 4.71 -23.12
N LEU A 335 -4.18 4.08 -23.31
CA LEU A 335 -5.35 4.72 -23.90
C LEU A 335 -6.00 5.75 -22.97
N VAL A 336 -6.13 5.44 -21.67
CA VAL A 336 -6.89 6.29 -20.73
C VAL A 336 -6.03 7.32 -20.00
N ASP A 337 -4.71 7.11 -19.88
CA ASP A 337 -3.81 7.99 -19.13
C ASP A 337 -3.92 9.47 -19.58
N PRO A 338 -3.94 9.82 -20.87
CA PRO A 338 -4.09 11.24 -21.29
C PRO A 338 -5.36 11.91 -20.76
N ILE A 339 -6.47 11.17 -20.72
CA ILE A 339 -7.75 11.64 -20.18
C ILE A 339 -7.64 11.83 -18.66
N VAL A 340 -7.05 10.86 -17.97
CA VAL A 340 -6.80 10.94 -16.52
C VAL A 340 -5.92 12.15 -16.18
N ARG A 341 -4.84 12.40 -16.94
CA ARG A 341 -3.97 13.57 -16.71
C ARG A 341 -4.67 14.89 -16.93
N THR A 342 -5.57 14.97 -17.91
CA THR A 342 -6.39 16.17 -18.14
C THR A 342 -7.31 16.44 -16.96
N ILE A 343 -7.92 15.39 -16.39
CA ILE A 343 -8.79 15.51 -15.23
C ILE A 343 -8.02 15.81 -13.94
N ASP A 344 -6.79 15.30 -13.78
CA ASP A 344 -5.93 15.62 -12.64
C ASP A 344 -5.64 17.11 -12.52
N VAL A 345 -5.49 17.82 -13.66
CA VAL A 345 -5.31 19.29 -13.67
C VAL A 345 -6.51 20.02 -13.06
N ILE A 346 -7.71 19.49 -13.26
CA ILE A 346 -8.98 20.10 -12.81
C ILE A 346 -9.29 19.69 -11.37
N ALA A 347 -9.17 18.39 -11.06
CA ALA A 347 -9.55 17.83 -9.76
C ALA A 347 -8.46 18.03 -8.69
N GLY A 348 -7.21 18.25 -9.11
CA GLY A 348 -6.05 18.25 -8.24
C GLY A 348 -5.58 16.82 -7.90
N GLU A 349 -4.48 16.74 -7.14
CA GLU A 349 -3.84 15.49 -6.75
C GLU A 349 -3.77 15.43 -5.21
N CYS A 350 -4.85 14.98 -4.57
CA CYS A 350 -4.95 14.89 -3.11
C CYS A 350 -5.40 13.50 -2.66
N VAL A 351 -4.99 13.09 -1.46
CA VAL A 351 -5.38 11.81 -0.84
C VAL A 351 -5.95 12.08 0.55
N ALA A 352 -7.11 11.50 0.84
CA ALA A 352 -7.72 11.47 2.15
C ALA A 352 -7.81 10.02 2.64
N MET A 353 -7.51 9.81 3.90
CA MET A 353 -7.53 8.50 4.54
C MET A 353 -8.25 8.61 5.88
N ARG A 354 -9.16 7.68 6.14
CA ARG A 354 -9.83 7.52 7.43
C ARG A 354 -9.77 6.07 7.85
N ILE A 355 -9.22 5.83 9.04
CA ILE A 355 -9.22 4.50 9.66
C ILE A 355 -10.14 4.56 10.86
N SER A 356 -11.13 3.68 10.88
CA SER A 356 -12.12 3.61 11.96
C SER A 356 -12.01 2.29 12.68
N ARG A 357 -12.06 2.36 14.02
CA ARG A 357 -12.26 1.20 14.89
C ARG A 357 -13.68 1.20 15.44
N LEU A 358 -14.24 0.00 15.62
CA LEU A 358 -15.39 -0.23 16.49
C LEU A 358 -14.97 -1.24 17.56
N CYS A 359 -15.45 -1.00 18.76
CA CYS A 359 -15.09 -1.70 19.96
C CYS A 359 -16.34 -2.33 20.59
N SER A 360 -16.20 -3.50 21.20
CA SER A 360 -17.27 -4.08 22.02
C SER A 360 -17.55 -3.17 23.21
N SER A 361 -18.80 -2.78 23.46
CA SER A 361 -19.12 -2.08 24.69
C SER A 361 -19.09 -3.08 25.86
N ARG A 362 -18.06 -3.02 26.70
CA ARG A 362 -18.13 -3.62 28.05
C ARG A 362 -19.02 -2.72 28.92
N ILE A 363 -20.32 -2.79 28.74
CA ILE A 363 -21.24 -2.27 29.75
C ILE A 363 -21.21 -3.30 30.89
N HIS A 364 -20.39 -3.04 31.90
CA HIS A 364 -20.62 -3.63 33.21
C HIS A 364 -21.95 -3.06 33.72
N PHE A 365 -23.02 -3.85 33.60
CA PHE A 365 -24.16 -3.68 34.47
C PHE A 365 -23.69 -4.01 35.89
N ASN A 366 -23.23 -3.00 36.62
CA ASN A 366 -23.28 -3.06 38.07
C ASN A 366 -24.76 -2.93 38.43
N ASN A 367 -25.42 -4.08 38.62
CA ASN A 367 -26.66 -4.14 39.37
C ASN A 367 -26.33 -3.75 40.81
N TYR A 368 -26.84 -2.61 41.25
CA TYR A 368 -27.19 -2.34 42.64
C TYR A 368 -28.65 -1.94 42.69
#